data_AF-A0A8S3I7Y8-F1
#
_entry.id   AF-A0A8S3I7Y8-F1
#
_cell.length_a   1.000
_cell.length_b   1.000
_cell.length_c   1.000
_cell.angle_alpha   90.00
_cell.angle_beta   90.00
_cell.angle_gamma   90.00
#
_symmetry.space_group_name_H-M   'P 1'
#
loop_
_entity.id
_entity.type
_entity.pdbx_description
1 polymer ?
#
loop_
_entity_poly.entity_id
_entity_poly.type
_entity_poly.pdbx_seq_one_letter_code
_entity_poly.pdbx_strand_id
1 'polypeptide(L)'
;MTSQRLTTGALLRYIRGNTTEKANLQVVGIKPIESKTDDPSGSAKRYRLMLSDGKSTFSSCMLGTQMNKLIETNTLKENSIIRIDRVM
;
A
#
# COMPACT_ATOMS: atom_id res chain seq x y z
N MET A 1 16.42 -17.46 9.79
CA MET A 1 15.71 -16.24 9.36
C MET A 1 14.42 -16.66 8.68
N THR A 2 13.26 -16.42 9.29
CA THR A 2 11.96 -16.74 8.68
C THR A 2 11.65 -15.71 7.59
N SER A 3 11.94 -16.05 6.33
CA SER A 3 11.49 -15.27 5.18
C SER A 3 9.95 -15.32 5.16
N GLN A 4 9.29 -14.22 5.52
CA GLN A 4 7.86 -14.07 5.30
C GLN A 4 7.64 -14.11 3.78
N ARG A 5 7.08 -15.22 3.29
CA ARG A 5 6.79 -15.40 1.87
C ARG A 5 5.70 -14.42 1.46
N LEU A 6 5.95 -13.70 0.36
CA LEU A 6 4.93 -12.91 -0.32
C LEU A 6 3.84 -13.83 -0.86
N THR A 7 2.60 -13.36 -0.86
CA THR A 7 1.45 -14.13 -1.36
C THR A 7 1.36 -14.01 -2.87
N THR A 8 2.13 -14.82 -3.59
CA THR A 8 2.20 -14.76 -5.06
C THR A 8 0.84 -14.87 -5.75
N GLY A 9 0.61 -13.99 -6.73
CA GLY A 9 -0.64 -13.88 -7.49
C GLY A 9 -1.76 -13.14 -6.78
N ALA A 10 -1.56 -12.65 -5.55
CA ALA A 10 -2.57 -11.92 -4.79
C ALA A 10 -3.00 -10.63 -5.50
N LEU A 11 -2.08 -9.90 -6.13
CA LEU A 11 -2.44 -8.64 -6.82
C LEU A 11 -3.44 -8.88 -7.95
N LEU A 12 -3.25 -9.93 -8.74
CA LEU A 12 -4.19 -10.30 -9.79
C LEU A 12 -5.56 -10.70 -9.23
N ARG A 13 -5.60 -11.36 -8.07
CA ARG A 13 -6.86 -11.72 -7.41
C ARG A 13 -7.60 -10.48 -6.92
N TYR A 14 -6.90 -9.51 -6.32
CA TYR A 14 -7.48 -8.23 -5.92
C TYR A 14 -8.02 -7.45 -7.12
N ILE A 15 -7.26 -7.35 -8.21
CA ILE A 15 -7.69 -6.65 -9.44
C ILE A 15 -8.94 -7.32 -10.05
N ARG A 16 -9.08 -8.63 -9.93
CA ARG A 16 -10.25 -9.40 -10.36
C ARG A 16 -11.44 -9.33 -9.40
N GLY A 17 -11.33 -8.57 -8.30
CA GLY A 17 -12.41 -8.34 -7.35
C GLY A 17 -12.43 -9.28 -6.14
N ASN A 18 -11.46 -10.17 -5.98
CA ASN A 18 -11.35 -10.99 -4.77
C ASN A 18 -10.63 -10.21 -3.67
N THR A 19 -11.38 -9.49 -2.83
CA THR A 19 -10.86 -8.60 -1.77
C THR A 19 -10.89 -9.20 -0.37
N THR A 20 -11.40 -10.42 -0.20
CA THR A 20 -11.53 -11.09 1.11
C THR A 20 -10.26 -11.83 1.53
N GLU A 21 -9.35 -12.11 0.58
CA GLU A 21 -8.11 -12.81 0.86
C GLU A 21 -7.10 -11.90 1.56
N LYS A 22 -6.44 -12.43 2.59
CA LYS A 22 -5.30 -11.76 3.23
C LYS A 22 -4.02 -12.09 2.50
N ALA A 23 -3.24 -11.08 2.14
CA ALA A 23 -2.01 -11.27 1.37
C ALA A 23 -0.82 -10.53 1.99
N ASN A 24 0.34 -11.19 2.02
CA ASN A 24 1.61 -10.55 2.33
C ASN A 24 2.18 -9.95 1.03
N LEU A 25 2.36 -8.63 1.01
CA LEU A 25 2.89 -7.87 -0.12
C LEU A 25 4.09 -7.06 0.32
N GLN A 26 5.03 -6.83 -0.60
CA GLN A 26 6.15 -5.95 -0.37
C GLN A 26 5.82 -4.54 -0.88
N VAL A 27 6.15 -3.52 -0.09
CA VAL A 27 6.15 -2.13 -0.55
C VAL A 27 7.41 -1.89 -1.37
N VAL A 28 7.27 -1.60 -2.65
CA VAL A 28 8.40 -1.31 -3.55
C VAL A 28 8.54 0.17 -3.88
N GLY A 29 7.53 0.98 -3.56
CA GLY A 29 7.59 2.42 -3.73
C GLY A 29 6.51 3.15 -2.95
N ILE A 30 6.82 4.36 -2.49
CA ILE A 30 5.88 5.27 -1.80
C ILE A 30 5.99 6.65 -2.43
N LYS A 31 4.87 7.21 -2.89
CA LYS A 31 4.83 8.56 -3.47
C LYS A 31 3.73 9.41 -2.82
N PRO A 32 4.05 10.58 -2.22
CA PRO A 32 3.04 11.53 -1.81
C PRO A 32 2.28 12.04 -3.03
N ILE A 33 0.98 12.20 -2.91
CA ILE A 33 0.12 12.83 -3.90
C ILE A 33 -0.18 14.23 -3.37
N GLU A 34 0.29 15.24 -4.10
CA GLU A 34 -0.08 16.62 -3.86
C GLU A 34 -1.56 16.81 -4.20
N SER A 35 -2.36 17.19 -3.23
CA SER A 35 -3.73 17.65 -3.43
C SER A 35 -3.70 19.08 -3.96
N LYS A 36 -4.08 19.28 -5.23
CA LYS A 36 -4.22 20.59 -5.89
C LYS A 36 -5.47 21.35 -5.43
N THR A 37 -5.71 21.42 -4.14
CA THR A 37 -6.82 22.18 -3.59
C THR A 37 -6.24 23.22 -2.65
N ASP A 38 -6.37 24.49 -3.04
CA ASP A 38 -6.07 25.68 -2.23
C ASP A 38 -7.08 25.84 -1.07
N ASP A 39 -7.49 24.71 -0.47
CA ASP A 39 -8.43 24.66 0.63
C ASP A 39 -7.67 24.88 1.94
N PRO A 40 -7.90 26.01 2.64
CA PRO A 40 -7.28 26.30 3.93
C PRO A 40 -7.69 25.30 5.03
N SER A 41 -8.67 24.41 4.79
CA SER A 41 -9.07 23.33 5.70
C SER A 41 -8.11 22.12 5.73
N GLY A 42 -6.99 22.15 4.99
CA GLY A 42 -5.90 21.19 5.18
C GLY A 42 -6.27 19.76 4.77
N SER A 43 -6.33 19.49 3.47
CA SER A 43 -6.52 18.14 2.95
C SER A 43 -5.44 17.20 3.49
N ALA A 44 -5.84 16.11 4.16
CA ALA A 44 -4.88 15.14 4.69
C ALA A 44 -3.98 14.59 3.57
N LYS A 45 -2.65 14.55 3.81
CA LYS A 45 -1.66 14.02 2.85
C LYS A 45 -2.12 12.64 2.36
N ARG A 46 -2.07 12.39 1.05
CA ARG A 46 -2.41 11.08 0.49
C ARG A 46 -1.15 10.44 -0.04
N TYR A 47 -0.94 9.16 0.25
CA TYR A 47 0.22 8.42 -0.24
C TYR A 47 -0.22 7.32 -1.19
N ARG A 48 0.42 7.28 -2.36
CA ARG A 48 0.33 6.19 -3.32
C ARG A 48 1.40 5.16 -2.99
N LEU A 49 1.01 3.90 -2.94
CA LEU A 49 1.90 2.78 -2.74
C LEU A 49 2.06 2.00 -4.05
N MET A 50 3.28 1.54 -4.29
CA MET A 50 3.56 0.48 -5.24
C MET A 50 3.82 -0.80 -4.47
N LEU A 51 3.02 -1.83 -4.72
CA LEU A 51 3.06 -3.12 -4.03
C LEU A 51 3.53 -4.22 -4.97
N SER A 52 4.21 -5.23 -4.42
CA SER A 52 4.66 -6.43 -5.12
C SER A 52 4.19 -7.69 -4.38
N ASP A 53 3.72 -8.68 -5.12
CA ASP A 53 3.44 -10.04 -4.59
C ASP A 53 4.58 -11.04 -4.88
N GLY A 54 5.72 -10.54 -5.36
CA GLY A 54 6.88 -11.33 -5.78
C GLY A 54 6.82 -11.82 -7.24
N LYS A 55 5.68 -11.66 -7.93
CA LYS A 55 5.52 -11.97 -9.36
C LYS A 55 5.08 -10.76 -10.18
N SER A 56 4.22 -9.92 -9.62
CA SER A 56 3.67 -8.75 -10.27
C SER A 56 3.76 -7.55 -9.34
N THR A 57 3.73 -6.35 -9.93
CA THR A 57 3.72 -5.09 -9.19
C THR A 57 2.47 -4.29 -9.55
N PHE A 58 1.91 -3.55 -8.60
CA PHE A 58 0.76 -2.68 -8.82
C PHE A 58 0.99 -1.32 -8.16
N SER A 59 0.94 -0.26 -8.95
CA SER A 59 1.33 1.11 -8.55
C SER A 59 0.16 2.02 -8.19
N SER A 60 -1.08 1.54 -8.28
CA SER A 60 -2.28 2.35 -8.06
C SER A 60 -2.93 2.11 -6.69
N CYS A 61 -2.18 1.59 -5.72
CA CYS A 61 -2.67 1.42 -4.35
C CYS A 61 -2.64 2.77 -3.61
N MET A 62 -3.70 3.06 -2.87
CA MET A 62 -3.79 4.24 -2.01
C MET A 62 -3.73 3.81 -0.54
N LEU A 63 -2.88 4.47 0.25
CA LEU A 63 -2.91 4.30 1.70
C LEU A 63 -4.10 5.09 2.27
N GLY A 64 -4.85 4.48 3.19
CA GLY A 64 -5.86 5.19 3.97
C GLY A 64 -5.21 6.30 4.80
N THR A 65 -5.77 7.51 4.80
CA THR A 65 -5.17 8.68 5.46
C THR A 65 -4.97 8.49 6.96
N GLN A 66 -5.79 7.66 7.60
CA GLN A 66 -5.63 7.25 9.00
C GLN A 66 -4.32 6.51 9.29
N MET A 67 -3.68 5.94 8.27
CA MET A 67 -2.41 5.23 8.37
C MET A 67 -1.19 6.08 7.97
N ASN A 68 -1.37 7.36 7.60
CA ASN A 68 -0.27 8.25 7.20
C ASN A 68 0.87 8.28 8.20
N LYS A 69 0.54 8.24 9.50
CA LYS A 69 1.53 8.24 10.58
C LYS A 69 2.57 7.13 10.43
N LEU A 70 2.21 5.98 9.86
CA LEU A 70 3.15 4.87 9.63
C LEU A 70 4.27 5.24 8.66
N ILE A 71 3.96 6.01 7.62
CA ILE A 71 4.97 6.52 6.68
C ILE A 71 5.79 7.62 7.36
N GLU A 72 5.12 8.55 8.04
CA GLU A 72 5.76 9.69 8.69
C GLU A 72 6.72 9.28 9.81
N THR A 73 6.43 8.17 10.51
CA THR A 73 7.31 7.59 11.53
C THR A 73 8.30 6.55 10.97
N ASN A 74 8.42 6.41 9.65
CA ASN A 74 9.25 5.40 8.98
C ASN A 74 8.96 3.93 9.36
N THR A 75 7.80 3.66 9.96
CA THR A 75 7.33 2.30 10.25
C THR A 75 6.95 1.56 8.97
N LEU A 76 6.34 2.27 8.03
CA LEU A 76 6.03 1.80 6.68
C LEU A 76 6.92 2.53 5.68
N LYS A 77 7.86 1.79 5.09
CA LYS A 77 8.84 2.30 4.11
C LYS A 77 9.05 1.32 2.96
N GLU A 78 9.79 1.74 1.94
CA GLU A 78 10.21 0.82 0.88
C GLU A 78 10.92 -0.42 1.44
N ASN A 79 10.69 -1.55 0.80
CA ASN A 79 11.09 -2.90 1.19
C ASN A 79 10.35 -3.48 2.41
N SER A 80 9.41 -2.77 3.03
CA SER A 80 8.57 -3.34 4.09
C SER A 80 7.68 -4.45 3.54
N ILE A 81 7.54 -5.55 4.28
CA ILE A 81 6.52 -6.57 4.02
C ILE A 81 5.30 -6.25 4.88
N ILE A 82 4.15 -6.08 4.25
CA ILE A 82 2.87 -5.79 4.91
C ILE A 82 1.86 -6.90 4.63
N ARG A 83 0.94 -7.11 5.57
CA ARG A 83 -0.26 -7.94 5.33
C ARG A 83 -1.44 -7.04 5.02
N ILE A 84 -2.06 -7.24 3.87
CA ILE A 84 -3.33 -6.61 3.53
C ILE A 84 -4.46 -7.42 4.17
N ASP A 85 -5.16 -6.82 5.13
CA ASP A 85 -6.30 -7.44 5.79
C ASP A 85 -7.64 -7.06 5.14
N ARG A 86 -7.72 -5.90 4.49
CA ARG A 86 -8.91 -5.40 3.80
C ARG A 86 -8.52 -4.40 2.71
N VAL A 87 -9.16 -4.50 1.55
CA VAL A 87 -9.12 -3.50 0.48
C VAL A 87 -10.53 -2.88 0.37
N MET A 88 -10.60 -1.56 0.21
CA MET A 88 -11.84 -0.78 0.08
C MET A 88 -11.88 -0.07 -1.25
#